data_AF-A6UR69-F1
#
_entry.id   AF-A6UR69-F1
#
_cell.length_a   1.000
_cell.length_b   1.000
_cell.length_c   1.000
_cell.angle_alpha   90.00
_cell.angle_beta   90.00
_cell.angle_gamma   90.00
#
_symmetry.space_group_name_H-M   'P 1'
#
loop_
_entity.id
_entity.type
_entity.pdbx_description
1 polymer ?
#
loop_
_entity_poly.entity_id
_entity_poly.type
_entity_poly.pdbx_seq_one_letter_code
_entity_poly.pdbx_strand_id
1 'polypeptide(L)'
;MKKELIYKALKLRDMGFPSGDIAEELNISVKTALYLTLNGEDLLKSTESPKEDSEKADIFLEWDSVRASSKRLKHIAKIMCDILGQVEFDGIVGISSGGVPLATLISDEMDKNFSIFVPKKHIHTEKEKTTGFIGQNFSSIVGKDVIIVDDVMTSGNAVKEAIKYLKSISNPKMVVVVMDKSGIDEIDGVPVHHLFRTGIVDIKK
;
A
#
# COMPACT_ATOMS: atom_id res chain seq x y z
N MET A 1 10.60 5.78 -19.70
CA MET A 1 9.85 4.66 -19.08
C MET A 1 10.64 3.36 -19.22
N LYS A 2 10.77 2.54 -18.16
CA LYS A 2 11.52 1.27 -18.22
C LYS A 2 10.75 0.22 -19.02
N LYS A 3 11.34 -0.39 -20.06
CA LYS A 3 10.71 -1.46 -20.85
C LYS A 3 10.24 -2.63 -19.98
N GLU A 4 10.99 -2.95 -18.94
CA GLU A 4 10.63 -4.00 -17.97
C GLU A 4 9.28 -3.76 -17.29
N LEU A 5 8.95 -2.51 -16.94
CA LEU A 5 7.67 -2.16 -16.34
C LEU A 5 6.51 -2.43 -17.31
N ILE A 6 6.71 -2.11 -18.59
CA ILE A 6 5.72 -2.38 -19.65
C ILE A 6 5.52 -3.89 -19.79
N TYR A 7 6.60 -4.68 -19.86
CA TYR A 7 6.51 -6.14 -19.94
C TYR A 7 5.78 -6.74 -18.73
N LYS A 8 6.08 -6.29 -17.51
CA LYS A 8 5.39 -6.75 -16.30
C LYS A 8 3.89 -6.41 -16.35
N ALA A 9 3.52 -5.21 -16.77
CA ALA A 9 2.12 -4.80 -16.89
C ALA A 9 1.35 -5.65 -17.93
N LEU A 10 1.94 -5.88 -19.11
CA LEU A 10 1.34 -6.73 -20.15
C LEU A 10 1.19 -8.17 -19.67
N LYS A 11 2.22 -8.73 -19.01
CA LYS A 11 2.17 -10.09 -18.47
C LYS A 11 1.03 -10.27 -17.45
N LEU A 12 0.84 -9.31 -16.55
CA LEU A 12 -0.25 -9.37 -15.57
C LEU A 12 -1.62 -9.23 -16.25
N ARG A 13 -1.75 -8.33 -17.23
CA ARG A 13 -2.98 -8.22 -18.04
C ARG A 13 -3.32 -9.54 -18.72
N ASP A 14 -2.34 -10.20 -19.34
CA ASP A 14 -2.53 -11.46 -20.05
C ASP A 14 -2.89 -12.62 -19.10
N MET A 15 -2.51 -12.51 -17.83
CA MET A 15 -2.96 -13.40 -16.75
C MET A 15 -4.39 -13.09 -16.24
N GLY A 16 -5.04 -12.05 -16.78
CA GLY A 16 -6.41 -11.65 -16.44
C GLY A 16 -6.52 -10.72 -15.24
N PHE A 17 -5.43 -10.13 -14.75
CA PHE A 17 -5.49 -9.19 -13.63
C PHE A 17 -6.15 -7.87 -14.06
N PRO A 18 -7.09 -7.33 -13.26
CA PRO A 18 -7.65 -6.01 -13.49
C PRO A 18 -6.60 -4.92 -13.24
N SER A 19 -6.80 -3.73 -13.83
CA SER A 19 -5.86 -2.61 -13.74
C SER A 19 -5.55 -2.15 -12.31
N GLY A 20 -6.50 -2.31 -11.37
CA GLY A 20 -6.30 -2.03 -9.96
C GLY A 20 -5.25 -2.94 -9.30
N ASP A 21 -5.29 -4.24 -9.60
CA ASP A 21 -4.36 -5.22 -9.05
C ASP A 21 -2.99 -5.09 -9.71
N ILE A 22 -2.96 -4.78 -11.01
CA ILE A 22 -1.71 -4.45 -11.72
C ILE A 22 -1.03 -3.22 -11.12
N ALA A 23 -1.81 -2.19 -10.77
CA ALA A 23 -1.28 -0.97 -10.18
C ALA A 23 -0.64 -1.23 -8.80
N GLU A 24 -1.27 -2.06 -7.99
CA GLU A 24 -0.76 -2.50 -6.68
C GLU A 24 0.51 -3.33 -6.83
N GLU A 25 0.50 -4.38 -7.67
CA GLU A 25 1.67 -5.24 -7.84
C GLU A 25 2.89 -4.47 -8.37
N LEU A 26 2.67 -3.45 -9.20
CA LEU A 26 3.72 -2.65 -9.81
C LEU A 26 4.00 -1.33 -9.07
N ASN A 27 3.34 -1.04 -7.94
CA ASN A 27 3.46 0.22 -7.20
C ASN A 27 3.35 1.49 -8.07
N ILE A 28 2.39 1.50 -9.00
CA ILE A 28 2.06 2.62 -9.89
C ILE A 28 0.61 3.07 -9.66
N SER A 29 0.21 4.19 -10.24
CA SER A 29 -1.20 4.58 -10.24
C SER A 29 -2.03 3.68 -11.16
N VAL A 30 -3.33 3.56 -10.86
CA VAL A 30 -4.30 2.83 -11.70
C VAL A 30 -4.36 3.41 -13.12
N LYS A 31 -4.20 4.74 -13.26
CA LYS A 31 -4.16 5.40 -14.57
C LYS A 31 -2.95 4.93 -15.39
N THR A 32 -1.78 4.84 -14.77
CA THR A 32 -0.57 4.34 -15.44
C THR A 32 -0.69 2.86 -15.75
N ALA A 33 -1.20 2.04 -14.83
CA ALA A 33 -1.45 0.62 -15.11
C ALA A 33 -2.36 0.46 -16.33
N LEU A 34 -3.49 1.17 -16.37
CA LEU A 34 -4.39 1.17 -17.51
C LEU A 34 -3.69 1.60 -18.81
N TYR A 35 -2.94 2.71 -18.77
CA TYR A 35 -2.20 3.21 -19.92
C TYR A 35 -1.20 2.19 -20.46
N LEU A 36 -0.42 1.55 -19.58
CA LEU A 36 0.54 0.50 -19.95
C LEU A 36 -0.15 -0.73 -20.54
N THR A 37 -1.28 -1.14 -19.97
CA THR A 37 -2.01 -2.32 -20.45
C THR A 37 -2.68 -2.11 -21.80
N LEU A 38 -3.08 -0.87 -22.12
CA LEU A 38 -3.74 -0.53 -23.39
C LEU A 38 -2.76 -0.23 -24.53
N ASN A 39 -1.58 0.32 -24.21
CA ASN A 39 -0.64 0.83 -25.21
C ASN A 39 0.71 0.09 -25.20
N GLY A 40 0.89 -0.89 -24.31
CA GLY A 40 2.20 -1.47 -24.01
C GLY A 40 2.89 -2.11 -25.21
N GLU A 41 2.16 -2.81 -26.08
CA GLU A 41 2.71 -3.41 -27.30
C GLU A 41 3.28 -2.37 -28.25
N ASP A 42 2.61 -1.24 -28.42
CA ASP A 42 3.04 -0.17 -29.30
C ASP A 42 4.18 0.63 -28.67
N LEU A 43 4.14 0.85 -27.35
CA LEU A 43 5.22 1.44 -26.57
C LEU A 43 6.51 0.61 -26.57
N LEU A 44 6.41 -0.72 -26.76
CA LEU A 44 7.57 -1.60 -26.90
C LEU A 44 8.19 -1.57 -28.30
N LYS A 45 7.38 -1.30 -29.33
CA LYS A 45 7.81 -1.16 -30.73
C LYS A 45 8.36 0.24 -31.02
N SER A 46 7.91 1.26 -30.29
CA SER A 46 8.39 2.63 -30.48
C SER A 46 9.86 2.76 -30.06
N THR A 47 10.66 3.41 -30.91
CA THR A 47 12.02 3.86 -30.56
C THR A 47 11.99 5.18 -29.80
N GLU A 48 10.92 5.96 -29.98
CA GLU A 48 10.70 7.22 -29.29
C GLU A 48 10.17 6.99 -27.88
N SER A 49 10.74 7.72 -26.93
CA SER A 49 10.12 7.89 -25.62
C SER A 49 8.83 8.68 -25.82
N PRO A 50 7.70 8.31 -25.19
CA PRO A 50 6.49 9.11 -25.22
C PRO A 50 6.83 10.57 -24.88
N LYS A 51 6.26 11.53 -25.60
CA LYS A 51 6.31 12.93 -25.18
C LYS A 51 5.74 12.96 -23.76
N GLU A 52 6.54 13.39 -22.80
CA GLU A 52 6.09 13.57 -21.42
C GLU A 52 5.02 14.66 -21.45
N ASP A 53 3.75 14.26 -21.54
CA ASP A 53 2.66 15.16 -21.17
C ASP A 53 2.86 15.46 -19.69
N SER A 54 3.40 16.66 -19.44
CA SER A 54 3.77 17.17 -18.12
C SER A 54 2.64 17.14 -17.07
N GLU A 55 1.39 16.87 -17.48
CA GLU A 55 0.22 16.95 -16.59
C GLU A 55 -0.03 15.73 -15.68
N LYS A 56 1.01 14.94 -15.38
CA LYS A 56 1.30 14.32 -14.07
C LYS A 56 2.24 13.14 -14.29
N ALA A 57 3.53 13.35 -14.05
CA ALA A 57 4.47 12.25 -13.91
C ALA A 57 3.97 11.30 -12.81
N ASP A 58 3.86 10.00 -13.08
CA ASP A 58 3.60 9.01 -12.04
C ASP A 58 4.92 8.50 -11.48
N ILE A 59 4.90 8.07 -10.22
CA ILE A 59 6.07 7.61 -9.51
C ILE A 59 6.01 6.09 -9.44
N PHE A 60 6.90 5.43 -10.18
CA PHE A 60 7.11 4.00 -10.07
C PHE A 60 8.07 3.72 -8.92
N LEU A 61 7.62 2.91 -7.95
CA LEU A 61 8.43 2.49 -6.81
C LEU A 61 8.89 1.04 -6.99
N GLU A 62 10.21 0.86 -6.99
CA GLU A 62 10.86 -0.46 -6.98
C GLU A 62 11.68 -0.60 -5.71
N TRP A 63 11.27 -1.51 -4.84
CA TRP A 63 11.95 -1.75 -3.57
C TRP A 63 12.09 -3.24 -3.25
N ASP A 64 12.10 -4.07 -4.31
CA ASP A 64 12.20 -5.53 -4.23
C ASP A 64 13.41 -6.00 -3.42
N SER A 65 14.52 -5.27 -3.51
CA SER A 65 15.72 -5.56 -2.73
C SER A 65 15.38 -5.59 -1.24
N VAL A 66 14.56 -4.67 -0.73
CA VAL A 66 14.13 -4.65 0.68
C VAL A 66 12.99 -5.65 0.90
N ARG A 67 11.91 -5.58 0.11
CA ARG A 67 10.68 -6.36 0.34
C ARG A 67 10.88 -7.88 0.25
N ALA A 68 11.80 -8.34 -0.59
CA ALA A 68 12.09 -9.76 -0.78
C ALA A 68 13.12 -10.34 0.21
N SER A 69 13.71 -9.52 1.10
CA SER A 69 14.71 -9.95 2.07
C SER A 69 14.19 -9.82 3.49
N SER A 70 13.94 -10.95 4.15
CA SER A 70 13.47 -10.98 5.55
C SER A 70 14.37 -10.18 6.50
N LYS A 71 15.70 -10.22 6.29
CA LYS A 71 16.66 -9.43 7.10
C LYS A 71 16.49 -7.93 6.89
N ARG A 72 16.38 -7.46 5.64
CA ARG A 72 16.19 -6.02 5.36
C ARG A 72 14.81 -5.55 5.80
N LEU A 73 13.79 -6.37 5.59
CA LEU A 73 12.44 -6.11 6.08
C LEU A 73 12.40 -5.97 7.61
N LYS A 74 13.13 -6.82 8.35
CA LYS A 74 13.29 -6.68 9.80
C LYS A 74 13.96 -5.37 10.21
N HIS A 75 14.94 -4.89 9.44
CA HIS A 75 15.54 -3.57 9.70
C HIS A 75 14.54 -2.43 9.48
N ILE A 76 13.70 -2.49 8.43
CA ILE A 76 12.62 -1.52 8.23
C ILE A 76 11.61 -1.56 9.38
N ALA A 77 11.17 -2.76 9.79
CA ALA A 77 10.26 -2.94 10.91
C ALA A 77 10.82 -2.30 12.20
N LYS A 78 12.12 -2.43 12.49
CA LYS A 78 12.76 -1.78 13.64
C LYS A 78 12.72 -0.26 13.58
N ILE A 79 12.89 0.35 12.40
CA ILE A 79 12.73 1.81 12.22
C ILE A 79 11.27 2.21 12.51
N MET A 80 10.30 1.42 12.04
CA MET A 80 8.88 1.68 12.33
C MET A 80 8.57 1.51 13.83
N CYS A 81 9.19 0.55 14.52
CA CYS A 81 9.04 0.38 15.97
C CYS A 81 9.60 1.58 16.75
N ASP A 82 10.71 2.17 16.30
CA ASP A 82 11.28 3.39 16.90
C ASP A 82 10.29 4.57 16.83
N ILE A 83 9.64 4.76 15.67
CA ILE A 83 8.57 5.76 15.51
C ILE A 83 7.40 5.50 16.46
N LEU A 84 7.04 4.23 16.63
CA LEU A 84 5.92 3.81 17.47
C LEU A 84 6.25 3.76 18.97
N GLY A 85 7.52 3.90 19.36
CA GLY A 85 7.97 3.72 20.75
C GLY A 85 7.37 4.72 21.75
N GLN A 86 6.82 5.84 21.28
CA GLN A 86 6.16 6.87 22.10
C GLN A 86 4.62 6.79 22.06
N VAL A 87 4.07 5.81 21.33
CA VAL A 87 2.63 5.68 21.13
C VAL A 87 2.11 4.50 21.95
N GLU A 88 1.11 4.74 22.79
CA GLU A 88 0.40 3.68 23.50
C GLU A 88 -0.68 3.06 22.59
N PHE A 89 -0.61 1.75 22.43
CA PHE A 89 -1.58 0.95 21.66
C PHE A 89 -1.52 -0.53 22.07
N ASP A 90 -2.58 -1.27 21.75
CA ASP A 90 -2.74 -2.69 22.11
C ASP A 90 -2.43 -3.65 20.94
N GLY A 91 -2.56 -3.19 19.69
CA GLY A 91 -2.47 -4.07 18.53
C GLY A 91 -2.06 -3.40 17.21
N ILE A 92 -1.59 -4.23 16.29
CA ILE A 92 -1.19 -3.88 14.93
C ILE A 92 -2.16 -4.51 13.94
N VAL A 93 -2.59 -3.74 12.94
CA VAL A 93 -3.40 -4.21 11.82
C VAL A 93 -2.62 -4.05 10.53
N GLY A 94 -2.19 -5.16 9.93
CA GLY A 94 -1.55 -5.16 8.62
C GLY A 94 -2.58 -5.08 7.49
N ILE A 95 -2.43 -4.14 6.57
CA ILE A 95 -3.22 -4.13 5.34
C ILE A 95 -2.68 -5.21 4.39
N SER A 96 -3.57 -6.10 3.95
CA SER A 96 -3.21 -7.16 3.01
C SER A 96 -2.99 -6.60 1.60
N SER A 97 -1.96 -7.06 0.86
CA SER A 97 -0.97 -8.10 1.24
C SER A 97 0.37 -7.54 1.71
N GLY A 98 0.76 -6.36 1.22
CA GLY A 98 2.10 -5.78 1.41
C GLY A 98 2.42 -5.36 2.84
N GLY A 99 1.43 -4.84 3.58
CA GLY A 99 1.58 -4.46 4.99
C GLY A 99 1.72 -5.63 5.96
N VAL A 100 1.22 -6.82 5.62
CA VAL A 100 1.15 -7.99 6.52
C VAL A 100 2.54 -8.44 7.02
N PRO A 101 3.56 -8.63 6.15
CA PRO A 101 4.91 -8.95 6.60
C PRO A 101 5.52 -7.94 7.59
N LEU A 102 5.34 -6.63 7.35
CA LEU A 102 5.83 -5.58 8.24
C LEU A 102 5.07 -5.59 9.57
N ALA A 103 3.75 -5.63 9.50
CA ALA A 103 2.86 -5.67 10.65
C ALA A 103 3.17 -6.87 11.56
N THR A 104 3.45 -8.04 10.99
CA THR A 104 3.84 -9.23 11.74
C THR A 104 5.15 -9.00 12.51
N LEU A 105 6.17 -8.43 11.86
CA LEU A 105 7.47 -8.16 12.48
C LEU A 105 7.40 -7.08 13.58
N ILE A 106 6.57 -6.05 13.37
CA ILE A 106 6.35 -4.99 14.38
C ILE A 106 5.59 -5.57 15.58
N SER A 107 4.57 -6.38 15.34
CA SER A 107 3.79 -7.04 16.40
C SER A 107 4.66 -7.94 17.28
N ASP A 108 5.60 -8.66 16.67
CA ASP A 108 6.58 -9.51 17.37
C ASP A 108 7.58 -8.67 18.19
N GLU A 109 8.20 -7.65 17.59
CA GLU A 109 9.21 -6.83 18.27
C GLU A 109 8.62 -6.00 19.43
N MET A 110 7.35 -5.60 19.35
CA MET A 110 6.68 -4.76 20.36
C MET A 110 5.73 -5.53 21.30
N ASP A 111 5.62 -6.86 21.15
CA ASP A 111 4.71 -7.73 21.91
C ASP A 111 3.24 -7.24 21.89
N LYS A 112 2.67 -7.11 20.69
CA LYS A 112 1.32 -6.57 20.46
C LYS A 112 0.40 -7.61 19.82
N ASN A 113 -0.90 -7.41 19.96
CA ASN A 113 -1.88 -8.21 19.22
C ASN A 113 -1.78 -7.95 17.73
N PHE A 114 -1.91 -8.99 16.90
CA PHE A 114 -1.83 -8.88 15.46
C PHE A 114 -3.18 -9.14 14.79
N SER A 115 -3.49 -8.38 13.74
CA SER A 115 -4.66 -8.57 12.90
C SER A 115 -4.37 -8.21 11.44
N ILE A 116 -5.19 -8.74 10.52
CA ILE A 116 -5.06 -8.50 9.08
C ILE A 116 -6.36 -7.89 8.58
N PHE A 117 -6.27 -6.71 7.97
CA PHE A 117 -7.35 -6.13 7.18
C PHE A 117 -7.19 -6.53 5.72
N VAL A 118 -8.24 -7.10 5.13
CA VAL A 118 -8.31 -7.44 3.71
C VAL A 118 -9.15 -6.38 2.99
N PRO A 119 -8.54 -5.52 2.15
CA PRO A 119 -9.26 -4.55 1.32
C PRO A 119 -10.35 -5.17 0.46
N LYS A 120 -11.39 -4.39 0.13
CA LYS A 120 -12.54 -4.88 -0.66
C LYS A 120 -12.13 -5.50 -1.98
N LYS A 121 -11.17 -4.89 -2.68
CA LYS A 121 -10.68 -5.33 -4.00
C LYS A 121 -10.14 -6.77 -4.01
N HIS A 122 -9.67 -7.28 -2.87
CA HIS A 122 -9.12 -8.63 -2.72
C HIS A 122 -10.21 -9.69 -2.40
N ILE A 123 -11.49 -9.30 -2.40
CA ILE A 123 -12.62 -10.18 -2.04
C ILE A 123 -13.31 -10.66 -3.31
N HIS A 124 -12.99 -11.89 -3.73
CA HIS A 124 -13.62 -12.55 -4.89
C HIS A 124 -14.81 -13.43 -4.49
N THR A 125 -15.79 -12.89 -3.74
CA THR A 125 -17.01 -13.64 -3.37
C THR A 125 -18.21 -13.19 -4.19
N GLU A 126 -19.08 -14.12 -4.61
CA GLU A 126 -20.34 -13.84 -5.34
C GLU A 126 -21.23 -12.81 -4.63
N LYS A 127 -21.19 -12.81 -3.29
CA LYS A 127 -21.76 -11.74 -2.49
C LYS A 127 -20.73 -10.62 -2.46
N GLU A 128 -20.94 -9.59 -3.28
CA GLU A 128 -20.17 -8.34 -3.23
C GLU A 128 -20.15 -7.83 -1.78
N LYS A 129 -19.10 -8.12 -1.02
CA LYS A 129 -18.92 -7.46 0.27
C LYS A 129 -18.73 -5.98 -0.04
N THR A 130 -19.57 -5.14 0.56
CA THR A 130 -19.54 -3.70 0.31
C THR A 130 -18.32 -3.02 0.93
N THR A 131 -17.60 -3.73 1.80
CA THR A 131 -16.46 -3.23 2.58
C THR A 131 -15.37 -4.32 2.71
N GLY A 132 -14.13 -3.89 2.98
CA GLY A 132 -13.06 -4.80 3.43
C GLY A 132 -13.42 -5.47 4.77
N PHE A 133 -12.63 -6.45 5.20
CA PHE A 133 -12.92 -7.20 6.43
C PHE A 133 -11.67 -7.63 7.20
N ILE A 134 -11.86 -7.90 8.48
CA ILE A 134 -10.89 -8.62 9.32
C ILE A 134 -11.40 -10.04 9.55
N GLY A 135 -10.54 -11.03 9.39
CA GLY A 135 -10.90 -12.44 9.65
C GLY A 135 -11.26 -12.67 11.12
N GLN A 136 -12.23 -13.54 11.41
CA GLN A 136 -12.72 -13.76 12.79
C GLN A 136 -11.64 -14.25 13.77
N ASN A 137 -10.58 -14.89 13.26
CA ASN A 137 -9.45 -15.36 14.05
C ASN A 137 -8.58 -14.20 14.60
N PHE A 138 -8.84 -12.96 14.20
CA PHE A 138 -8.09 -11.77 14.61
C PHE A 138 -8.95 -10.79 15.44
N SER A 139 -9.91 -11.32 16.21
CA SER A 139 -10.83 -10.55 17.06
C SER A 139 -10.21 -9.94 18.32
N SER A 140 -8.93 -10.18 18.57
CA SER A 140 -8.18 -9.63 19.72
C SER A 140 -8.10 -8.10 19.75
N ILE A 141 -8.43 -7.44 18.65
CA ILE A 141 -8.39 -5.97 18.51
C ILE A 141 -9.73 -5.26 18.79
N VAL A 142 -10.81 -6.01 19.09
CA VAL A 142 -12.12 -5.37 19.32
C VAL A 142 -12.07 -4.50 20.58
N GLY A 143 -12.46 -3.23 20.45
CA GLY A 143 -12.42 -2.24 21.52
C GLY A 143 -11.02 -1.77 21.91
N LYS A 144 -10.01 -2.05 21.09
CA LYS A 144 -8.61 -1.76 21.37
C LYS A 144 -8.06 -0.58 20.58
N ASP A 145 -7.01 0.04 21.12
CA ASP A 145 -6.21 1.04 20.40
C ASP A 145 -5.28 0.32 19.43
N VAL A 146 -5.38 0.65 18.13
CA VAL A 146 -4.65 -0.07 17.08
C VAL A 146 -3.86 0.86 16.16
N ILE A 147 -2.74 0.34 15.65
CA ILE A 147 -1.92 0.97 14.61
C ILE A 147 -2.15 0.22 13.30
N ILE A 148 -2.39 0.95 12.23
CA ILE A 148 -2.54 0.41 10.88
C ILE A 148 -1.17 0.45 10.21
N VAL A 149 -0.73 -0.67 9.64
CA VAL A 149 0.56 -0.80 8.98
C VAL A 149 0.34 -1.23 7.53
N ASP A 150 0.99 -0.50 6.62
CA ASP A 150 1.06 -0.85 5.20
C ASP A 150 2.47 -0.65 4.64
N ASP A 151 2.77 -1.21 3.48
CA ASP A 151 4.06 -0.98 2.84
C ASP A 151 4.05 0.30 1.99
N VAL A 152 3.11 0.41 1.04
CA VAL A 152 3.06 1.49 0.05
C VAL A 152 1.67 2.11 -0.01
N MET A 153 1.55 3.38 0.39
CA MET A 153 0.32 4.15 0.23
C MET A 153 0.35 4.94 -1.08
N THR A 154 -0.46 4.51 -2.06
CA THR A 154 -0.58 5.21 -3.36
C THR A 154 -1.63 6.32 -3.35
N SER A 155 -2.92 5.97 -3.22
CA SER A 155 -4.02 6.94 -3.15
C SER A 155 -4.59 7.12 -1.75
N GLY A 156 -4.19 6.28 -0.79
CA GLY A 156 -4.80 6.21 0.54
C GLY A 156 -6.13 5.44 0.59
N ASN A 157 -6.66 4.94 -0.52
CA ASN A 157 -7.98 4.27 -0.52
C ASN A 157 -8.04 3.04 0.37
N ALA A 158 -7.03 2.15 0.32
CA ALA A 158 -7.01 0.94 1.15
C ALA A 158 -6.95 1.30 2.65
N VAL A 159 -6.13 2.30 3.00
CA VAL A 159 -6.02 2.83 4.35
C VAL A 159 -7.34 3.45 4.81
N LYS A 160 -8.01 4.24 3.95
CA LYS A 160 -9.32 4.82 4.24
C LYS A 160 -10.39 3.75 4.47
N GLU A 161 -10.42 2.71 3.65
CA GLU A 161 -11.30 1.56 3.87
C GLU A 161 -11.02 0.87 5.20
N ALA A 162 -9.74 0.67 5.54
CA ALA A 162 -9.31 0.07 6.80
C ALA A 162 -9.77 0.92 7.99
N ILE A 163 -9.51 2.23 7.99
CA ILE A 163 -9.92 3.15 9.06
C ILE A 163 -11.43 3.12 9.26
N LYS A 164 -12.21 3.21 8.17
CA LYS A 164 -13.68 3.20 8.25
C LYS A 164 -14.19 1.90 8.87
N TYR A 165 -13.63 0.75 8.48
CA TYR A 165 -13.99 -0.54 9.07
C TYR A 165 -13.58 -0.61 10.54
N LEU A 166 -12.32 -0.27 10.85
CA LEU A 166 -11.75 -0.35 12.19
C LEU A 166 -12.47 0.54 13.19
N LYS A 167 -12.89 1.75 12.81
CA LYS A 167 -13.70 2.63 13.68
C LYS A 167 -15.03 2.01 14.14
N SER A 168 -15.55 1.01 13.44
CA SER A 168 -16.78 0.31 13.86
C SER A 168 -16.54 -0.75 14.93
N ILE A 169 -15.29 -1.16 15.17
CA ILE A 169 -14.94 -2.28 16.07
C ILE A 169 -13.77 -1.99 17.02
N SER A 170 -12.98 -0.95 16.78
CA SER A 170 -11.71 -0.64 17.44
C SER A 170 -11.38 0.87 17.30
N ASN A 171 -10.27 1.32 17.86
CA ASN A 171 -9.82 2.71 17.81
C ASN A 171 -8.49 2.85 17.04
N PRO A 172 -8.52 3.17 15.74
CA PRO A 172 -7.29 3.40 14.98
C PRO A 172 -6.61 4.71 15.41
N LYS A 173 -5.39 4.60 15.94
CA LYS A 173 -4.61 5.73 16.49
C LYS A 173 -3.68 6.39 15.50
N MET A 174 -3.14 5.59 14.58
CA MET A 174 -2.13 6.02 13.63
C MET A 174 -2.06 5.02 12.47
N VAL A 175 -1.73 5.53 11.28
CA VAL A 175 -1.29 4.74 10.13
C VAL A 175 0.23 4.93 10.01
N VAL A 176 0.98 3.85 9.83
CA VAL A 176 2.41 3.91 9.52
C VAL A 176 2.69 3.13 8.24
N VAL A 177 3.29 3.79 7.26
CA VAL A 177 3.67 3.17 5.98
C VAL A 177 5.17 3.31 5.70
N VAL A 178 5.73 2.45 4.85
CA VAL A 178 7.13 2.63 4.42
C VAL A 178 7.20 3.77 3.41
N MET A 179 6.34 3.73 2.39
CA MET A 179 6.37 4.67 1.26
C MET A 179 5.02 5.36 1.10
N ASP A 180 5.01 6.69 1.13
CA ASP A 180 3.83 7.51 0.83
C ASP A 180 3.99 8.23 -0.52
N LYS A 181 3.08 7.92 -1.46
CA LYS A 181 2.97 8.60 -2.75
C LYS A 181 1.79 9.59 -2.81
N SER A 182 0.92 9.58 -1.80
CA SER A 182 -0.31 10.35 -1.75
C SER A 182 -0.10 11.78 -1.24
N GLY A 183 0.89 11.98 -0.35
CA GLY A 183 1.09 13.25 0.34
C GLY A 183 0.05 13.54 1.42
N ILE A 184 -0.73 12.54 1.85
CA ILE A 184 -1.78 12.69 2.85
C ILE A 184 -1.20 12.51 4.25
N ASP A 185 -1.38 13.51 5.12
CA ASP A 185 -0.89 13.48 6.52
C ASP A 185 -1.94 12.96 7.51
N GLU A 186 -3.21 12.94 7.13
CA GLU A 186 -4.31 12.48 7.97
C GLU A 186 -5.46 11.93 7.12
N ILE A 187 -6.05 10.80 7.54
CA ILE A 187 -7.24 10.23 6.91
C ILE A 187 -8.32 10.05 7.98
N ASP A 188 -9.46 10.73 7.80
CA ASP A 188 -10.61 10.69 8.70
C ASP A 188 -10.21 10.92 10.18
N GLY A 189 -9.31 11.86 10.51
CA GLY A 189 -8.87 12.10 11.88
C GLY A 189 -7.79 11.14 12.42
N VAL A 190 -7.29 10.21 11.61
CA VAL A 190 -6.19 9.31 11.96
C VAL A 190 -4.90 9.80 11.29
N PRO A 191 -3.84 10.15 12.05
CA PRO A 191 -2.59 10.64 11.49
C PRO A 191 -1.87 9.56 10.68
N VAL A 192 -1.17 9.99 9.63
CA VAL A 192 -0.41 9.13 8.72
C VAL A 192 1.08 9.45 8.82
N HIS A 193 1.86 8.47 9.28
CA HIS A 193 3.31 8.50 9.32
C HIS A 193 3.89 7.65 8.20
N HIS A 194 5.05 8.07 7.69
CA HIS A 194 5.74 7.41 6.59
C HIS A 194 7.25 7.45 6.82
N LEU A 195 7.98 6.45 6.33
CA LEU A 195 9.45 6.50 6.35
C LEU A 195 9.97 7.37 5.20
N PHE A 196 9.34 7.24 4.04
CA PHE A 196 9.69 7.97 2.83
C PHE A 196 8.43 8.54 2.19
N ARG A 197 8.52 9.75 1.67
CA ARG A 197 7.46 10.37 0.86
C ARG A 197 8.02 10.82 -0.48
N THR A 198 7.25 10.58 -1.52
CA THR A 198 7.57 11.03 -2.87
C THR A 198 6.80 12.30 -3.20
N GLY A 199 7.41 13.22 -3.95
CA GLY A 199 6.76 14.43 -4.41
C GLY A 199 7.25 14.83 -5.79
N ILE A 200 6.40 15.51 -6.55
CA ILE A 200 6.76 16.09 -7.85
C ILE A 200 7.04 17.57 -7.59
N VAL A 201 8.23 18.03 -7.98
CA VAL A 201 8.57 19.46 -7.95
C VAL A 201 8.28 20.04 -9.33
N ASP A 202 7.17 20.75 -9.45
CA ASP A 202 6.86 21.50 -10.67
C ASP A 202 7.66 22.80 -10.69
N ILE A 203 8.78 22.81 -11.41
CA ILE A 203 9.51 24.05 -11.73
C ILE A 203 8.80 24.69 -12.93
N LYS A 204 7.67 25.35 -12.69
CA LYS A 204 7.12 26.28 -13.70
C LYS A 204 8.13 27.43 -13.84
N LYS A 205 8.74 27.56 -15.02
CA LYS A 205 9.39 28.81 -15.45
C LYS A 205 8.33 29.82 -15.86
#